data_AF-A0A7J4UQ83-F1
#
_entry.id   AF-A0A7J4UQ83-F1
#
_cell.length_a   1.000
_cell.length_b   1.000
_cell.length_c   1.000
_cell.angle_alpha   90.00
_cell.angle_beta   90.00
_cell.angle_gamma   90.00
#
_symmetry.space_group_name_H-M   'P 1'
#
loop_
_entity.id
_entity.type
_entity.pdbx_description
1 polymer ?
#
loop_
_entity_poly.entity_id
_entity_poly.type
_entity_poly.pdbx_seq_one_letter_code
_entity_poly.pdbx_strand_id
1 'polypeptide(L)'
;MAKRRKPASNSNLPSLSDIKRNAFKAIREATGAARFEKLSELNRIDEAIGSMYHNLRKLNDEEVFASSEKLPVSIHKRVGEMWMFSYNQPSTKVKYWDAFPCVIIVEIYRDGFLGINLHYLPEKLREALWVQLWNLRNEEDATEDTRLKIGYQLIQEALRFRYAKPCIKRYKYKNMEDSKLIKIPPRDWHAAMYMPMWNFKGKNARNVWMESRQQIARENRSSKK
;
A
#
# COMPACT_ATOMS: atom_id res chain seq x y z
N MET A 1 26.80 -28.55 26.02
CA MET A 1 26.98 -27.20 25.44
C MET A 1 26.40 -27.16 24.02
N ALA A 2 25.18 -26.65 23.85
CA ALA A 2 24.57 -26.51 22.53
C ALA A 2 25.02 -25.18 21.90
N LYS A 3 25.72 -25.26 20.76
CA LYS A 3 26.14 -24.09 19.97
C LYS A 3 24.90 -23.34 19.47
N ARG A 4 24.66 -22.14 20.00
CA ARG A 4 23.68 -21.17 19.45
C ARG A 4 24.06 -20.87 18.00
N ARG A 5 23.25 -21.33 17.04
CA ARG A 5 23.31 -20.87 15.65
C ARG A 5 22.83 -19.41 15.60
N LYS A 6 23.65 -18.53 15.04
CA LYS A 6 23.25 -17.14 14.72
C LYS A 6 22.06 -17.18 13.75
N PRO A 7 21.02 -16.35 13.91
CA PRO A 7 19.94 -16.26 12.94
C PRO A 7 20.49 -15.72 11.61
N ALA A 8 20.07 -16.35 10.51
CA ALA A 8 20.44 -15.94 9.16
C ALA A 8 19.92 -14.51 8.88
N SER A 9 20.81 -13.63 8.39
CA SER A 9 20.44 -12.29 7.94
C SER A 9 19.48 -12.41 6.75
N ASN A 10 18.23 -12.01 6.96
CA ASN A 10 17.19 -12.13 5.93
C ASN A 10 17.30 -10.96 4.94
N SER A 11 18.22 -11.08 3.97
CA SER A 11 18.60 -10.06 2.98
C SER A 11 17.66 -9.99 1.77
N ASN A 12 16.34 -9.99 1.99
CA ASN A 12 15.34 -9.91 0.91
C ASN A 12 14.69 -8.54 0.74
N LEU A 13 15.17 -7.52 1.48
CA LEU A 13 14.76 -6.14 1.24
C LEU A 13 15.52 -5.59 0.03
N PRO A 14 14.84 -4.95 -0.94
CA PRO A 14 15.51 -4.24 -2.01
C PRO A 14 16.45 -3.18 -1.41
N SER A 15 17.62 -3.02 -2.02
CA SER A 15 18.60 -2.07 -1.52
C SER A 15 18.06 -0.63 -1.62
N LEU A 16 18.58 0.30 -0.81
CA LEU A 16 18.21 1.72 -0.92
C LEU A 16 18.45 2.24 -2.33
N SER A 17 19.53 1.80 -2.98
CA SER A 17 19.82 2.18 -4.35
C SER A 17 18.78 1.64 -5.32
N ASP A 18 18.24 0.43 -5.12
CA ASP A 18 17.15 -0.10 -5.95
C ASP A 18 15.82 0.61 -5.69
N ILE A 19 15.50 0.92 -4.43
CA ILE A 19 14.30 1.69 -4.04
C ILE A 19 14.38 3.10 -4.63
N LYS A 20 15.49 3.80 -4.44
CA LYS A 20 15.74 5.12 -5.04
C LYS A 20 15.67 5.04 -6.55
N ARG A 21 16.34 4.08 -7.19
CA ARG A 21 16.35 3.95 -8.65
C ARG A 21 14.94 3.72 -9.19
N ASN A 22 14.15 2.85 -8.57
CA ASN A 22 12.77 2.60 -8.98
C ASN A 22 11.85 3.80 -8.68
N ALA A 23 12.07 4.48 -7.55
CA ALA A 23 11.41 5.72 -7.17
C ALA A 23 11.62 6.82 -8.20
N PHE A 24 12.87 7.18 -8.47
CA PHE A 24 13.24 8.19 -9.44
C PHE A 24 12.82 7.83 -10.86
N LYS A 25 12.93 6.55 -11.24
CA LYS A 25 12.47 6.08 -12.55
C LYS A 25 10.96 6.26 -12.71
N ALA A 26 10.16 5.81 -11.75
CA ALA A 26 8.71 5.96 -11.82
C ALA A 26 8.27 7.42 -11.77
N ILE A 27 8.91 8.26 -10.94
CA ILE A 27 8.65 9.72 -10.90
C ILE A 27 8.96 10.35 -12.25
N ARG A 28 10.10 10.02 -12.86
CA ARG A 28 10.49 10.53 -14.18
C ARG A 28 9.52 10.08 -15.29
N GLU A 29 9.04 8.84 -15.22
CA GLU A 29 8.06 8.28 -16.15
C GLU A 29 6.65 8.87 -15.97
N ALA A 30 6.23 9.14 -14.73
CA ALA A 30 4.91 9.67 -14.40
C ALA A 30 4.76 11.17 -14.69
N THR A 31 5.87 11.92 -14.63
CA THR A 31 5.88 13.39 -14.74
C THR A 31 6.15 13.91 -16.14
N GLY A 32 6.46 13.02 -17.08
CA GLY A 32 6.78 13.41 -18.46
C GLY A 32 7.86 14.48 -18.52
N ALA A 33 8.97 14.28 -17.80
CA ALA A 33 10.19 15.10 -17.82
C ALA A 33 10.07 16.63 -17.57
N ALA A 34 8.87 17.19 -17.37
CA ALA A 34 8.65 18.64 -17.39
C ALA A 34 7.96 19.23 -16.14
N ARG A 35 7.57 18.42 -15.14
CA ARG A 35 6.76 18.90 -14.01
C ARG A 35 7.44 18.94 -12.63
N PHE A 36 8.77 18.85 -12.58
CA PHE A 36 9.54 19.07 -11.35
C PHE A 36 10.73 20.00 -11.63
N GLU A 37 10.47 21.29 -11.79
CA GLU A 37 11.51 22.31 -11.99
C GLU A 37 12.22 22.76 -10.69
N LYS A 38 11.91 22.16 -9.54
CA LYS A 38 12.62 22.50 -8.30
C LYS A 38 13.33 21.29 -7.73
N LEU A 39 14.67 21.33 -7.79
CA LEU A 39 15.60 20.46 -7.08
C LEU A 39 15.19 20.23 -5.61
N SER A 40 14.52 21.21 -4.98
CA SER A 40 14.02 21.08 -3.61
C SER A 40 12.98 19.96 -3.43
N GLU A 41 12.07 19.73 -4.38
CA GLU A 41 11.04 18.69 -4.25
C GLU A 41 11.63 17.28 -4.46
N LEU A 42 12.60 17.16 -5.38
CA LEU A 42 13.36 15.92 -5.54
C LEU A 42 14.21 15.61 -4.32
N ASN A 43 14.81 16.64 -3.70
CA ASN A 43 15.57 16.48 -2.46
C ASN A 43 14.66 16.06 -1.30
N ARG A 44 13.45 16.64 -1.17
CA ARG A 44 12.48 16.23 -0.15
C ARG A 44 12.02 14.79 -0.32
N ILE A 45 11.82 14.34 -1.55
CA ILE A 45 11.49 12.94 -1.85
C ILE A 45 12.70 12.03 -1.56
N ASP A 46 13.92 12.44 -1.89
CA ASP A 46 15.14 11.68 -1.59
C ASP A 46 15.40 11.57 -0.09
N GLU A 47 15.17 12.66 0.65
CA GLU A 47 15.24 12.74 2.10
C GLU A 47 14.15 11.88 2.75
N ALA A 48 12.92 11.89 2.22
CA ALA A 48 11.84 11.04 2.72
C ALA A 48 12.11 9.55 2.49
N ILE A 49 12.58 9.18 1.29
CA ILE A 49 12.99 7.80 0.96
C ILE A 49 14.19 7.39 1.80
N GLY A 50 15.18 8.28 1.97
CA GLY A 50 16.37 8.07 2.77
C GLY A 50 16.05 7.91 4.26
N SER A 51 15.21 8.80 4.81
CA SER A 51 14.71 8.77 6.18
C SER A 51 13.89 7.51 6.42
N MET A 52 12.96 7.16 5.52
CA MET A 52 12.17 5.93 5.61
C MET A 52 13.07 4.70 5.53
N TYR A 53 14.05 4.64 4.63
CA TYR A 53 14.97 3.51 4.55
C TYR A 53 15.90 3.43 5.75
N HIS A 54 16.39 4.56 6.26
CA HIS A 54 17.13 4.63 7.51
C HIS A 54 16.27 4.20 8.68
N ASN A 55 14.98 4.54 8.70
CA ASN A 55 14.03 4.08 9.70
C ASN A 55 13.80 2.58 9.51
N LEU A 56 13.60 2.05 8.29
CA LEU A 56 13.52 0.61 8.01
C LEU A 56 14.80 -0.15 8.41
N ARG A 57 15.98 0.50 8.34
CA ARG A 57 17.26 -0.05 8.84
C ARG A 57 17.47 0.11 10.34
N LYS A 58 17.06 1.21 10.97
CA LYS A 58 17.08 1.41 12.43
C LYS A 58 16.07 0.50 13.11
N LEU A 59 14.91 0.33 12.48
CA LEU A 59 13.96 -0.71 12.76
C LEU A 59 14.70 -2.06 12.75
N ASN A 60 15.60 -2.38 11.80
CA ASN A 60 16.31 -3.68 11.84
C ASN A 60 17.13 -3.95 13.12
N ASP A 61 17.59 -2.92 13.85
CA ASP A 61 18.46 -3.11 15.01
C ASP A 61 17.74 -2.86 16.36
N GLU A 62 16.78 -1.93 16.47
CA GLU A 62 16.14 -1.61 17.77
C GLU A 62 14.60 -1.51 17.78
N GLU A 63 13.89 -1.48 16.64
CA GLU A 63 12.41 -1.25 16.62
C GLU A 63 11.57 -2.19 15.69
N VAL A 64 12.17 -3.08 14.88
CA VAL A 64 11.47 -4.06 13.99
C VAL A 64 10.55 -5.01 14.78
N PHE A 65 10.71 -5.06 16.11
CA PHE A 65 10.04 -6.01 17.01
C PHE A 65 9.02 -5.39 17.98
N ALA A 66 8.74 -4.08 17.93
CA ALA A 66 7.72 -3.49 18.80
C ALA A 66 6.28 -3.56 18.25
N SER A 67 6.07 -3.92 16.96
CA SER A 67 4.71 -4.08 16.41
C SER A 67 4.49 -5.32 15.53
N SER A 68 5.43 -6.28 15.52
CA SER A 68 5.18 -7.59 14.91
C SER A 68 4.18 -8.38 15.76
N GLU A 69 2.91 -8.02 15.72
CA GLU A 69 1.86 -8.90 16.22
C GLU A 69 1.78 -10.11 15.29
N LYS A 70 1.99 -11.31 15.85
CA LYS A 70 1.30 -12.49 15.30
C LYS A 70 -0.19 -12.10 15.24
N LEU A 71 -0.80 -12.19 14.06
CA LEU A 71 -2.18 -11.73 13.77
C LEU A 71 -3.04 -11.62 15.04
N PRO A 72 -3.29 -10.41 15.56
CA PRO A 72 -3.87 -10.21 16.87
C PRO A 72 -5.31 -10.66 16.86
N VAL A 73 -5.72 -11.16 18.02
CA VAL A 73 -7.06 -11.63 18.35
C VAL A 73 -8.12 -10.54 18.16
N SER A 74 -7.74 -9.25 18.09
CA SER A 74 -8.67 -8.13 17.88
C SER A 74 -8.66 -7.63 16.44
N ILE A 75 -9.22 -8.44 15.54
CA ILE A 75 -9.34 -8.12 14.11
C ILE A 75 -10.00 -6.75 13.87
N HIS A 76 -11.08 -6.41 14.57
CA HIS A 76 -11.84 -5.17 14.36
C HIS A 76 -11.04 -3.87 14.56
N LYS A 77 -9.94 -3.90 15.33
CA LYS A 77 -9.12 -2.71 15.58
C LYS A 77 -8.28 -2.27 14.37
N ARG A 78 -8.13 -3.13 13.35
CA ARG A 78 -7.28 -2.86 12.19
C ARG A 78 -8.00 -2.23 11.01
N VAL A 79 -9.33 -2.15 11.06
CA VAL A 79 -10.12 -1.52 10.00
C VAL A 79 -9.81 -0.03 9.95
N GLY A 80 -9.58 0.49 8.74
CA GLY A 80 -9.22 1.88 8.50
C GLY A 80 -7.74 2.19 8.63
N GLU A 81 -6.90 1.22 8.99
CA GLU A 81 -5.45 1.37 9.05
C GLU A 81 -4.77 0.99 7.73
N MET A 82 -3.60 1.58 7.46
CA MET A 82 -2.77 1.27 6.30
C MET A 82 -1.64 0.29 6.66
N TRP A 83 -1.50 -0.74 5.84
CA TRP A 83 -0.55 -1.83 6.04
C TRP A 83 0.19 -2.15 4.76
N MET A 84 1.46 -2.50 4.89
CA MET A 84 2.31 -2.99 3.82
C MET A 84 2.85 -4.36 4.17
N PHE A 85 2.94 -5.24 3.18
CA PHE A 85 3.36 -6.63 3.39
C PHE A 85 3.80 -7.26 2.07
N SER A 86 4.53 -8.36 2.13
CA SER A 86 4.76 -9.23 0.98
C SER A 86 3.56 -10.16 0.75
N TYR A 87 3.20 -10.40 -0.50
CA TYR A 87 2.04 -11.24 -0.84
C TYR A 87 2.36 -12.25 -1.93
N ASN A 88 2.20 -13.53 -1.57
CA ASN A 88 2.37 -14.64 -2.48
C ASN A 88 1.16 -14.79 -3.41
N GLN A 89 1.32 -15.56 -4.48
CA GLN A 89 0.30 -15.72 -5.51
C GLN A 89 -1.06 -16.18 -4.89
N PRO A 90 -2.15 -15.42 -5.07
CA PRO A 90 -3.43 -15.70 -4.41
C PRO A 90 -4.10 -16.98 -4.93
N SER A 91 -4.14 -17.13 -6.25
CA SER A 91 -4.74 -18.27 -6.96
C SER A 91 -4.21 -18.28 -8.39
N THR A 92 -4.17 -19.45 -9.00
CA THR A 92 -3.80 -19.64 -10.42
C THR A 92 -4.76 -18.94 -11.39
N LYS A 93 -6.00 -18.64 -10.98
CA LYS A 93 -7.01 -17.96 -11.82
C LYS A 93 -6.83 -16.43 -11.86
N VAL A 94 -6.04 -15.85 -10.96
CA VAL A 94 -5.83 -14.40 -10.89
C VAL A 94 -4.77 -14.01 -11.92
N LYS A 95 -5.15 -13.19 -12.92
CA LYS A 95 -4.27 -12.79 -14.04
C LYS A 95 -3.05 -11.97 -13.59
N TYR A 96 -3.21 -11.16 -12.56
CA TYR A 96 -2.13 -10.36 -11.98
C TYR A 96 -2.48 -9.96 -10.55
N TRP A 97 -1.45 -9.76 -9.73
CA TRP A 97 -1.57 -9.26 -8.37
C TRP A 97 -0.37 -8.36 -8.04
N ASP A 98 -0.51 -7.59 -6.97
CA ASP A 98 0.60 -6.83 -6.40
C ASP A 98 1.26 -7.67 -5.33
N ALA A 99 2.56 -7.95 -5.49
CA ALA A 99 3.33 -8.74 -4.54
C ALA A 99 3.83 -7.92 -3.34
N PHE A 100 3.75 -6.59 -3.42
CA PHE A 100 4.11 -5.70 -2.31
C PHE A 100 3.06 -4.62 -2.10
N PRO A 101 1.85 -5.02 -1.71
CA PRO A 101 0.72 -4.12 -1.62
C PRO A 101 0.85 -3.13 -0.44
N CYS A 102 0.35 -1.91 -0.66
CA CYS A 102 0.08 -0.92 0.38
C CYS A 102 -1.44 -0.76 0.48
N VAL A 103 -2.02 -1.21 1.60
CA VAL A 103 -3.44 -1.52 1.71
C VAL A 103 -4.06 -0.84 2.91
N ILE A 104 -5.18 -0.15 2.68
CA ILE A 104 -6.09 0.26 3.76
C ILE A 104 -7.08 -0.88 3.99
N ILE A 105 -7.14 -1.42 5.19
CA ILE A 105 -8.06 -2.52 5.53
C ILE A 105 -9.48 -1.97 5.67
N VAL A 106 -10.47 -2.63 5.06
CA VAL A 106 -11.87 -2.15 5.05
C VAL A 106 -12.87 -3.18 5.57
N GLU A 107 -12.49 -4.45 5.60
CA GLU A 107 -13.28 -5.53 6.16
C GLU A 107 -12.39 -6.71 6.50
N ILE A 108 -12.68 -7.46 7.55
CA ILE A 108 -11.85 -8.58 7.99
C ILE A 108 -12.68 -9.85 8.05
N TYR A 109 -12.06 -10.95 7.64
CA TYR A 109 -12.60 -12.29 7.63
C TYR A 109 -11.70 -13.23 8.43
N ARG A 110 -12.18 -14.44 8.69
CA ARG A 110 -11.41 -15.48 9.38
C ARG A 110 -10.14 -15.88 8.63
N ASP A 111 -10.19 -15.96 7.30
CA ASP A 111 -9.08 -16.39 6.45
C ASP A 111 -8.30 -15.24 5.78
N GLY A 112 -8.56 -13.99 6.17
CA GLY A 112 -7.86 -12.81 5.65
C GLY A 112 -8.66 -11.52 5.77
N PHE A 113 -8.40 -10.53 4.93
CA PHE A 113 -9.17 -9.29 4.88
C PHE A 113 -9.48 -8.80 3.45
N LEU A 114 -10.39 -7.84 3.36
CA LEU A 114 -10.56 -6.97 2.20
C LEU A 114 -9.84 -5.65 2.44
N GLY A 115 -9.25 -5.09 1.39
CA GLY A 115 -8.65 -3.78 1.50
C GLY A 115 -8.57 -3.03 0.19
N ILE A 116 -8.32 -1.73 0.30
CA ILE A 116 -8.05 -0.82 -0.81
C ILE A 116 -6.55 -0.79 -1.04
N ASN A 117 -6.09 -1.40 -2.13
CA ASN A 117 -4.72 -1.23 -2.60
C ASN A 117 -4.65 -0.10 -3.64
N LEU A 118 -4.07 1.01 -3.22
CA LEU A 118 -3.95 2.23 -4.01
C LEU A 118 -3.02 2.10 -5.23
N HIS A 119 -2.15 1.10 -5.28
CA HIS A 119 -1.23 0.87 -6.40
C HIS A 119 -1.95 0.54 -7.73
N TYR A 120 -3.17 0.01 -7.67
CA TYR A 120 -3.97 -0.31 -8.86
C TYR A 120 -4.45 0.93 -9.63
N LEU A 121 -4.29 2.13 -9.06
CA LEU A 121 -4.57 3.37 -9.76
C LEU A 121 -3.29 4.05 -10.23
N PRO A 122 -3.33 4.74 -11.38
CA PRO A 122 -2.32 5.75 -11.70
C PRO A 122 -2.41 6.91 -10.71
N GLU A 123 -1.30 7.61 -10.50
CA GLU A 123 -1.12 8.63 -9.45
C GLU A 123 -2.27 9.64 -9.36
N LYS A 124 -2.67 10.26 -10.48
CA LYS A 124 -3.77 11.26 -10.47
C LYS A 124 -5.10 10.71 -9.93
N LEU A 125 -5.43 9.45 -10.26
CA LEU A 125 -6.66 8.81 -9.75
C LEU A 125 -6.49 8.34 -8.32
N ARG A 126 -5.26 7.95 -7.95
CA ARG A 126 -4.88 7.59 -6.59
C ARG A 126 -5.07 8.77 -5.64
N GLU A 127 -4.57 9.95 -6.01
CA GLU A 127 -4.74 11.20 -5.27
C GLU A 127 -6.22 11.60 -5.15
N ALA A 128 -6.98 11.51 -6.23
CA ALA A 128 -8.42 11.81 -6.22
C ALA A 128 -9.22 10.87 -5.31
N LEU A 129 -8.83 9.59 -5.20
CA LEU A 129 -9.40 8.66 -4.24
C LEU A 129 -8.93 8.98 -2.82
N TRP A 130 -7.66 9.30 -2.64
CA TRP A 130 -7.07 9.60 -1.35
C TRP A 130 -7.76 10.75 -0.64
N VAL A 131 -7.96 11.88 -1.31
CA VAL A 131 -8.63 13.05 -0.74
C VAL A 131 -9.98 12.67 -0.13
N GLN A 132 -10.72 11.77 -0.79
CA GLN A 132 -12.00 11.30 -0.29
C GLN A 132 -11.87 10.35 0.90
N LEU A 133 -10.85 9.48 0.90
CA LEU A 133 -10.56 8.57 2.01
C LEU A 133 -10.08 9.33 3.25
N TRP A 134 -9.20 10.32 3.08
CA TRP A 134 -8.65 11.14 4.15
C TRP A 134 -9.72 11.93 4.91
N ASN A 135 -10.82 12.29 4.23
CA ASN A 135 -11.97 12.95 4.85
C ASN A 135 -12.78 12.02 5.77
N LEU A 136 -12.48 10.72 5.81
CA LEU A 136 -13.12 9.75 6.70
C LEU A 136 -12.33 9.52 7.99
N ARG A 137 -11.18 10.17 8.20
CA ARG A 137 -10.36 9.96 9.40
C ARG A 137 -11.13 10.27 10.69
N ASN A 138 -10.81 9.56 11.76
CA ASN A 138 -11.46 9.77 13.06
C ASN A 138 -11.01 11.05 13.77
N GLU A 139 -9.75 11.43 13.59
CA GLU A 139 -9.11 12.62 14.20
C GLU A 139 -8.69 13.62 13.12
N GLU A 140 -8.74 14.92 13.41
CA GLU A 140 -8.30 15.94 12.46
C GLU A 140 -6.80 15.86 12.18
N ASP A 141 -6.01 15.61 13.23
CA ASP A 141 -4.57 15.45 13.19
C ASP A 141 -4.17 13.98 12.98
N ALA A 142 -3.01 13.78 12.33
CA ALA A 142 -2.45 12.46 12.05
C ALA A 142 -1.62 11.95 13.23
N THR A 143 -2.27 11.33 14.21
CA THR A 143 -1.66 10.70 15.38
C THR A 143 -1.52 9.18 15.18
N GLU A 144 -0.94 8.45 16.15
CA GLU A 144 -0.79 6.99 16.08
C GLU A 144 -2.14 6.23 16.11
N ASP A 145 -3.17 6.87 16.66
CA ASP A 145 -4.53 6.33 16.80
C ASP A 145 -5.44 6.68 15.62
N THR A 146 -4.94 7.48 14.67
CA THR A 146 -5.71 7.86 13.48
C THR A 146 -6.02 6.64 12.63
N ARG A 147 -7.30 6.44 12.35
CA ARG A 147 -7.86 5.42 11.45
C ARG A 147 -8.95 6.03 10.57
N LEU A 148 -9.15 5.45 9.39
CA LEU A 148 -10.30 5.81 8.57
C LEU A 148 -11.58 5.16 9.12
N LYS A 149 -12.63 5.95 9.33
CA LYS A 149 -13.99 5.48 9.62
C LYS A 149 -14.59 4.91 8.33
N ILE A 150 -14.16 3.72 7.95
CA ILE A 150 -14.49 3.08 6.67
C ILE A 150 -14.98 1.64 6.85
N GLY A 151 -15.78 1.17 5.90
CA GLY A 151 -16.22 -0.21 5.79
C GLY A 151 -16.52 -0.56 4.34
N TYR A 152 -16.58 -1.86 4.01
CA TYR A 152 -16.84 -2.29 2.62
C TYR A 152 -18.17 -1.79 2.05
N GLN A 153 -19.26 -1.84 2.84
CA GLN A 153 -20.58 -1.36 2.44
C GLN A 153 -20.53 0.12 2.00
N LEU A 154 -19.93 0.98 2.82
CA LEU A 154 -19.74 2.41 2.50
C LEU A 154 -19.02 2.62 1.16
N ILE A 155 -18.01 1.79 0.86
CA ILE A 155 -17.24 1.89 -0.39
C ILE A 155 -18.05 1.42 -1.60
N GLN A 156 -18.87 0.38 -1.43
CA GLN A 156 -19.70 -0.15 -2.52
C GLN A 156 -20.84 0.78 -2.89
N GLU A 157 -21.48 1.40 -1.90
CA GLU A 157 -22.70 2.20 -2.08
C GLU A 157 -22.41 3.61 -2.57
N ALA A 158 -21.33 4.25 -2.08
CA ALA A 158 -21.11 5.66 -2.37
C ALA A 158 -20.39 5.88 -3.71
N LEU A 159 -21.09 6.51 -4.67
CA LEU A 159 -20.57 6.86 -6.01
C LEU A 159 -19.23 7.61 -5.98
N ARG A 160 -18.97 8.39 -4.94
CA ARG A 160 -17.70 9.11 -4.75
C ARG A 160 -16.50 8.16 -4.79
N PHE A 161 -16.64 6.97 -4.20
CA PHE A 161 -15.59 5.93 -4.16
C PHE A 161 -15.53 5.06 -5.42
N ARG A 162 -16.06 5.49 -6.56
CA ARG A 162 -15.93 4.77 -7.84
C ARG A 162 -14.49 4.39 -8.19
N TYR A 163 -13.50 5.19 -7.78
CA TYR A 163 -12.09 4.91 -8.00
C TYR A 163 -11.54 3.79 -7.09
N ALA A 164 -12.19 3.50 -5.96
CA ALA A 164 -11.80 2.40 -5.08
C ALA A 164 -12.10 1.03 -5.71
N LYS A 165 -13.08 0.92 -6.62
CA LYS A 165 -13.51 -0.35 -7.22
C LYS A 165 -12.36 -1.21 -7.77
N PRO A 166 -11.45 -0.71 -8.62
CA PRO A 166 -10.30 -1.50 -9.06
C PRO A 166 -9.27 -1.79 -7.96
N CYS A 167 -9.26 -1.01 -6.88
CA CYS A 167 -8.36 -1.15 -5.74
C CYS A 167 -8.82 -2.18 -4.70
N ILE A 168 -10.10 -2.55 -4.68
CA ILE A 168 -10.61 -3.55 -3.74
C ILE A 168 -10.03 -4.92 -4.07
N LYS A 169 -9.26 -5.48 -3.13
CA LYS A 169 -8.65 -6.81 -3.24
C LYS A 169 -8.86 -7.61 -1.96
N ARG A 170 -9.08 -8.93 -2.15
CA ARG A 170 -9.17 -9.91 -1.07
C ARG A 170 -7.78 -10.52 -0.84
N TYR A 171 -7.34 -10.47 0.40
CA TYR A 171 -6.01 -10.82 0.85
C TYR A 171 -6.07 -11.97 1.85
N LYS A 172 -5.65 -13.17 1.47
CA LYS A 172 -5.75 -14.36 2.33
C LYS A 172 -4.50 -14.52 3.19
N TYR A 173 -4.67 -14.87 4.47
CA TYR A 173 -3.54 -15.04 5.40
C TYR A 173 -2.58 -16.15 4.94
N LYS A 174 -3.09 -17.22 4.33
CA LYS A 174 -2.25 -18.28 3.76
C LYS A 174 -1.25 -17.80 2.69
N ASN A 175 -1.54 -16.67 2.05
CA ASN A 175 -0.68 -16.07 1.05
C ASN A 175 0.29 -15.02 1.65
N MET A 176 0.33 -14.94 2.98
CA MET A 176 1.17 -14.06 3.80
C MET A 176 1.91 -14.82 4.88
N GLU A 177 1.98 -16.15 4.83
CA GLU A 177 2.53 -16.97 5.93
C GLU A 177 3.95 -16.57 6.32
N ASP A 178 4.81 -16.27 5.34
CA ASP A 178 6.18 -15.80 5.54
C ASP A 178 6.32 -14.27 5.56
N SER A 179 5.19 -13.56 5.53
CA SER A 179 5.15 -12.11 5.38
C SER A 179 5.15 -11.42 6.73
N LYS A 180 5.92 -10.33 6.82
CA LYS A 180 5.79 -9.37 7.93
C LYS A 180 4.79 -8.30 7.52
N LEU A 181 3.73 -8.16 8.32
CA LEU A 181 2.77 -7.07 8.17
C LEU A 181 3.34 -5.83 8.87
N ILE A 182 3.52 -4.75 8.12
CA ILE A 182 4.07 -3.48 8.60
C ILE A 182 2.93 -2.47 8.61
N LYS A 183 2.57 -1.97 9.80
CA LYS A 183 1.64 -0.83 9.91
C LYS A 183 2.39 0.42 9.45
N ILE A 184 1.77 1.18 8.54
CA ILE A 184 2.28 2.49 8.16
C ILE A 184 1.66 3.50 9.15
N PRO A 185 2.47 4.33 9.83
CA PRO A 185 1.94 5.38 10.69
C PRO A 185 1.06 6.36 9.89
N PRO A 186 -0.05 6.88 10.46
CA PRO A 186 -0.95 7.78 9.75
C PRO A 186 -0.31 9.02 9.15
N ARG A 187 0.69 9.60 9.83
CA ARG A 187 1.49 10.72 9.31
C ARG A 187 2.20 10.41 7.98
N ASP A 188 2.48 9.14 7.71
CA ASP A 188 3.25 8.70 6.55
C ASP A 188 2.36 8.18 5.42
N TRP A 189 1.03 8.10 5.60
CA TRP A 189 0.11 7.54 4.60
C TRP A 189 0.14 8.29 3.26
N HIS A 190 0.21 9.62 3.30
CA HIS A 190 0.32 10.42 2.09
C HIS A 190 1.64 10.16 1.36
N ALA A 191 2.77 10.08 2.07
CA ALA A 191 4.05 9.75 1.43
C ALA A 191 4.02 8.33 0.84
N ALA A 192 3.52 7.36 1.61
CA ALA A 192 3.50 5.95 1.23
C ALA A 192 2.76 5.68 -0.08
N MET A 193 1.74 6.49 -0.41
CA MET A 193 0.98 6.30 -1.64
C MET A 193 1.68 6.78 -2.91
N TYR A 194 2.62 7.70 -2.80
CA TYR A 194 3.40 8.16 -3.95
C TYR A 194 4.63 7.30 -4.20
N MET A 195 5.01 6.48 -3.21
CA MET A 195 6.13 5.57 -3.40
C MET A 195 5.78 4.52 -4.44
N PRO A 196 6.62 4.30 -5.45
CA PRO A 196 6.39 3.28 -6.46
C PRO A 196 6.89 1.93 -5.96
N MET A 197 6.36 1.51 -4.82
CA MET A 197 6.66 0.23 -4.17
C MET A 197 5.84 -0.93 -4.77
N TRP A 198 4.94 -0.63 -5.71
CA TRP A 198 4.15 -1.63 -6.41
C TRP A 198 5.05 -2.66 -7.10
N ASN A 199 4.68 -3.94 -7.00
CA ASN A 199 5.39 -5.05 -7.63
C ASN A 199 4.38 -5.99 -8.28
N PHE A 200 3.82 -5.54 -9.40
CA PHE A 200 2.82 -6.33 -10.12
C PHE A 200 3.44 -7.58 -10.76
N LYS A 201 2.87 -8.73 -10.45
CA LYS A 201 3.16 -10.01 -11.11
C LYS A 201 2.07 -10.31 -12.13
N GLY A 202 2.44 -10.85 -13.28
CA GLY A 202 1.53 -11.19 -14.39
C GLY A 202 1.24 -10.04 -15.37
N LYS A 203 1.34 -8.78 -14.94
CA LYS A 203 1.24 -7.59 -15.82
C LYS A 203 2.14 -6.45 -15.34
N ASN A 204 2.57 -5.59 -16.26
CA ASN A 204 3.21 -4.32 -15.91
C ASN A 204 2.17 -3.29 -15.43
N ALA A 205 2.64 -2.26 -14.71
CA ALA A 205 1.78 -1.23 -14.12
C ALA A 205 0.92 -0.49 -15.16
N ARG A 206 1.49 -0.18 -16.34
CA ARG A 206 0.76 0.50 -17.43
C ARG A 206 -0.52 -0.24 -17.82
N ASN A 207 -0.43 -1.56 -17.99
CA ASN A 207 -1.57 -2.40 -18.35
C ASN A 207 -2.57 -2.54 -17.19
N VAL A 208 -2.09 -2.67 -15.95
CA VAL A 208 -2.94 -2.68 -14.76
C VAL A 208 -3.76 -1.39 -14.65
N TRP A 209 -3.13 -0.23 -14.85
CA TRP A 209 -3.81 1.06 -14.78
C TRP A 209 -4.78 1.28 -15.94
N MET A 210 -4.44 0.78 -17.14
CA MET A 210 -5.37 0.81 -18.27
C MET A 210 -6.66 0.04 -17.95
N GLU A 211 -6.54 -1.18 -17.44
CA GLU A 211 -7.70 -2.00 -17.07
C GLU A 211 -8.49 -1.40 -15.91
N SER A 212 -7.80 -0.80 -14.95
CA SER A 212 -8.45 -0.11 -13.84
C SER A 212 -9.30 1.06 -14.32
N ARG A 213 -8.81 1.86 -15.29
CA ARG A 213 -9.59 2.92 -15.94
C ARG A 213 -10.80 2.37 -16.71
N GLN A 214 -10.64 1.25 -17.41
CA GLN A 214 -11.73 0.61 -18.14
C GLN A 214 -12.82 0.10 -17.17
N GLN A 215 -12.43 -0.48 -16.04
CA GLN A 215 -13.37 -0.90 -15.00
C GLN A 215 -14.17 0.28 -14.46
N ILE A 216 -13.51 1.37 -14.07
CA ILE A 216 -14.17 2.60 -13.61
C ILE A 216 -15.17 3.12 -14.66
N ALA A 217 -14.79 3.12 -15.94
CA ALA A 217 -15.67 3.59 -17.01
C ALA A 217 -16.93 2.71 -17.19
N ARG A 218 -16.82 1.40 -17.03
CA ARG A 218 -17.96 0.46 -17.10
C ARG A 218 -18.95 0.69 -15.96
N GLU A 219 -18.42 0.84 -14.75
CA GLU A 219 -19.20 1.07 -13.53
C GLU A 219 -20.00 2.40 -13.57
N ASN A 220 -19.41 3.44 -14.16
CA ASN A 220 -20.10 4.71 -14.36
C ASN A 220 -21.27 4.60 -15.35
N ARG A 221 -21.26 3.62 -16.26
CA ARG A 221 -22.35 3.39 -17.22
C ARG A 221 -23.48 2.56 -16.61
N SER A 222 -23.16 1.59 -15.75
CA SER A 222 -24.18 0.78 -15.04
C SER A 222 -24.93 1.60 -13.99
N SER A 223 -24.25 2.53 -13.31
CA SER A 223 -24.87 3.37 -12.26
C SER A 223 -25.79 4.48 -12.80
N LYS A 224 -25.89 4.64 -14.12
CA LYS A 224 -26.76 5.63 -14.80
C LYS A 224 -28.04 5.01 -15.39
N LYS A 225 -28.20 3.70 -15.28
CA LYS A 225 -29.42 2.97 -15.64
C LYS A 225 -30.21 2.67 -14.38
#